data_AF-A0A970B8E2-F1
#
_entry.id   AF-A0A970B8E2-F1
#
_cell.length_a   1.000
_cell.length_b   1.000
_cell.length_c   1.000
_cell.angle_alpha   90.00
_cell.angle_beta   90.00
_cell.angle_gamma   90.00
#
_symmetry.space_group_name_H-M   'P 1'
#
loop_
_entity.id
_entity.type
_entity.pdbx_description
1 polymer ?
#
loop_
_entity_poly.entity_id
_entity_poly.type
_entity_poly.pdbx_seq_one_letter_code
_entity_poly.pdbx_strand_id
1 'polypeptide(L)'
;MSEQSVAIVGFIAKLMPLYDGEDHEGVWCARSLEDGTLLLPELAEDDEPDSDFIRVRWQGVPEREQVVSGSDIATLAVVRYVQFHGIGRPADHIAKELAHLSQHFTFKTGCSLYRPYETSGPDLVSAVRKAVGRMGESAVVNALTKAAGF
;
A
#
# COMPACT_ATOMS: atom_id res chain seq x y z
N MET A 1 -18.19 10.65 7.36
CA MET A 1 -17.06 10.20 6.52
C MET A 1 -16.47 8.98 7.19
N SER A 2 -16.21 7.89 6.46
CA SER A 2 -15.50 6.75 7.05
C SER A 2 -14.07 7.18 7.42
N GLU A 3 -13.63 6.88 8.64
CA GLU A 3 -12.27 7.21 9.11
C GLU A 3 -11.22 6.51 8.24
N GLN A 4 -11.54 5.28 7.83
CA GLN A 4 -10.69 4.48 6.94
C GLN A 4 -10.55 5.12 5.55
N SER A 5 -11.65 5.53 4.93
CA SER A 5 -11.61 6.22 3.62
C SER A 5 -10.78 7.51 3.65
N VAL A 6 -10.91 8.30 4.73
CA VAL A 6 -10.13 9.54 4.95
C VAL A 6 -8.64 9.21 5.10
N ALA A 7 -8.30 8.15 5.83
CA ALA A 7 -6.92 7.73 6.00
C ALA A 7 -6.28 7.28 4.68
N ILE A 8 -7.02 6.53 3.85
CA ILE A 8 -6.56 6.10 2.51
C ILE A 8 -6.29 7.31 1.62
N VAL A 9 -7.26 8.22 1.50
CA VAL A 9 -7.12 9.42 0.67
C VAL A 9 -5.98 10.29 1.17
N GLY A 10 -5.86 10.49 2.48
CA GLY A 10 -4.78 11.26 3.10
C GLY A 10 -3.39 10.61 2.94
N PHE A 11 -3.32 9.28 2.80
CA PHE A 11 -2.10 8.58 2.43
C PHE A 11 -1.73 8.85 0.96
N ILE A 12 -2.68 8.70 0.04
CA ILE A 12 -2.46 8.90 -1.40
C ILE A 12 -2.08 10.36 -1.71
N ALA A 13 -2.71 11.33 -1.05
CA ALA A 13 -2.42 12.77 -1.18
C ALA A 13 -0.95 13.14 -0.91
N LYS A 14 -0.18 12.26 -0.26
CA LYS A 14 1.25 12.49 0.07
C LYS A 14 2.21 11.84 -0.93
N LEU A 15 1.71 11.20 -1.98
CA LEU A 15 2.51 10.49 -2.99
C LEU A 15 2.99 11.43 -4.11
N MET A 16 3.65 12.54 -3.73
CA MET A 16 4.27 13.46 -4.68
C MET A 16 5.41 12.80 -5.47
N PRO A 17 5.54 13.01 -6.79
CA PRO A 17 4.84 14.00 -7.59
C PRO A 17 3.65 13.43 -8.39
N LEU A 18 3.10 12.27 -8.00
CA LEU A 18 1.94 11.69 -8.72
C LEU A 18 0.62 12.25 -8.21
N TYR A 19 0.55 12.49 -6.91
CA TYR A 19 -0.63 13.04 -6.24
C TYR A 19 -0.23 14.18 -5.32
N ASP A 20 -1.12 15.15 -5.20
CA ASP A 20 -1.02 16.24 -4.22
C ASP A 20 -2.33 16.34 -3.45
N GLY A 21 -2.25 16.83 -2.21
CA GLY A 21 -3.43 17.06 -1.38
C GLY A 21 -4.03 18.43 -1.62
N GLU A 22 -5.36 18.50 -1.78
CA GLU A 22 -6.06 19.78 -1.89
C GLU A 22 -7.43 19.76 -1.20
N ASP A 23 -7.96 20.96 -0.94
CA ASP A 23 -9.35 21.13 -0.53
C ASP A 23 -10.23 21.32 -1.77
N HIS A 24 -11.24 20.46 -1.93
CA HIS A 24 -12.23 20.55 -2.98
C HIS A 24 -13.62 20.60 -2.36
N GLU A 25 -14.30 21.75 -2.51
CA GLU A 25 -15.65 21.97 -1.98
C GLU A 25 -15.76 21.71 -0.46
N GLY A 26 -14.70 22.00 0.30
CA GLY A 26 -14.64 21.78 1.75
C GLY A 26 -14.32 20.34 2.16
N VAL A 27 -13.94 19.48 1.22
CA VAL A 27 -13.49 18.11 1.46
C VAL A 27 -12.02 18.00 1.07
N TRP A 28 -11.18 17.57 2.02
CA TRP A 28 -9.78 17.25 1.73
C TRP A 28 -9.69 15.99 0.87
N CYS A 29 -9.04 16.10 -0.28
CA CYS A 29 -8.93 15.04 -1.27
C CYS A 29 -7.49 14.87 -1.79
N ALA A 30 -7.25 13.79 -2.52
CA ALA A 30 -6.01 13.62 -3.28
C ALA A 30 -6.28 13.91 -4.76
N ARG A 31 -5.55 14.85 -5.35
CA ARG A 31 -5.59 15.14 -6.79
C ARG A 31 -4.44 14.45 -7.50
N SER A 32 -4.78 13.66 -8.51
CA SER A 32 -3.83 13.15 -9.49
C SER A 32 -3.22 14.30 -10.29
N LEU A 33 -1.89 14.39 -10.32
CA LEU A 33 -1.17 15.38 -11.13
C LEU A 33 -1.04 14.98 -12.60
N GLU A 34 -1.38 13.73 -12.94
CA GLU A 34 -1.34 13.21 -14.32
C GLU A 34 -2.55 13.69 -15.14
N ASP A 35 -3.75 13.65 -14.56
CA ASP A 35 -5.02 13.85 -15.28
C ASP A 35 -6.05 14.68 -14.50
N GLY A 36 -5.71 15.16 -13.31
CA GLY A 36 -6.59 15.96 -12.45
C GLY A 36 -7.70 15.17 -11.76
N THR A 37 -7.71 13.84 -11.85
CA THR A 37 -8.69 12.99 -11.15
C THR A 37 -8.63 13.22 -9.64
N LEU A 38 -9.79 13.41 -9.00
CA LEU A 38 -9.93 13.61 -7.57
C LEU A 38 -10.31 12.29 -6.88
N LEU A 39 -9.62 11.98 -5.79
CA LEU A 39 -9.92 10.86 -4.90
C LEU A 39 -10.44 11.44 -3.59
N LEU A 40 -11.72 11.22 -3.33
CA LEU A 40 -12.47 11.78 -2.21
C LEU A 40 -12.80 10.68 -1.20
N PRO A 41 -12.79 10.98 0.11
CA PRO A 41 -13.27 10.04 1.12
C PRO A 41 -14.78 9.78 0.91
N GLU A 42 -15.23 8.57 1.25
CA GLU A 42 -16.64 8.23 1.16
C GLU A 42 -17.40 8.65 2.42
N LEU A 43 -18.64 9.10 2.23
CA LEU A 43 -19.53 9.42 3.32
C LEU A 43 -20.14 8.12 3.85
N ALA A 44 -19.56 7.56 4.90
CA ALA A 44 -20.24 6.54 5.67
C ALA A 44 -21.46 7.13 6.38
N GLU A 45 -22.58 6.41 6.34
CA GLU A 45 -23.71 6.62 7.23
C GLU A 45 -23.32 6.15 8.65
N ASP A 46 -23.89 6.77 9.70
CA ASP A 46 -23.44 6.60 11.09
C ASP A 46 -23.50 5.14 11.61
N ASP A 47 -24.27 4.27 10.94
CA ASP A 47 -24.48 2.86 11.31
C ASP A 47 -23.74 1.86 10.37
N GLU A 48 -23.02 2.34 9.34
CA GLU A 48 -22.26 1.46 8.46
C GLU A 48 -20.87 1.12 9.02
N PRO A 49 -20.42 -0.13 8.86
CA PRO A 49 -19.05 -0.49 9.23
C PRO A 49 -18.05 0.32 8.41
N ASP A 50 -16.90 0.63 9.02
CA ASP A 50 -15.81 1.29 8.32
C ASP A 50 -15.45 0.52 7.04
N SER A 51 -15.32 1.29 5.96
CA SER A 51 -15.29 0.80 4.60
C SER A 51 -14.07 1.38 3.91
N ASP A 52 -13.34 0.53 3.18
CA ASP A 52 -12.16 0.96 2.43
C ASP A 52 -12.53 1.68 1.12
N PHE A 53 -13.82 1.84 0.83
CA PHE A 53 -14.28 2.48 -0.39
C PHE A 53 -14.03 3.98 -0.38
N ILE A 54 -13.67 4.49 -1.55
CA ILE A 54 -13.46 5.91 -1.84
C ILE A 54 -14.21 6.29 -3.10
N ARG A 55 -14.44 7.59 -3.29
CA ARG A 55 -15.05 8.11 -4.50
C ARG A 55 -14.03 8.74 -5.42
N VAL A 56 -14.06 8.30 -6.67
CA VAL A 56 -13.21 8.82 -7.75
C VAL A 56 -14.05 9.74 -8.62
N ARG A 57 -13.61 10.98 -8.80
CA ARG A 57 -14.24 11.97 -9.69
C ARG A 57 -13.24 12.40 -10.76
N TRP A 58 -13.57 12.17 -12.03
CA TRP A 58 -12.69 12.51 -13.14
C TRP A 58 -12.79 14.00 -13.49
N GLN A 59 -11.64 14.65 -13.72
CA GLN A 59 -11.62 16.05 -14.11
C GLN A 59 -12.32 16.28 -15.45
N GLY A 60 -13.04 17.39 -15.58
CA GLY A 60 -13.67 17.82 -16.83
C GLY A 60 -15.06 17.22 -17.10
N VAL A 61 -15.49 16.24 -16.31
CA VAL A 61 -16.86 15.70 -16.36
C VAL A 61 -17.37 15.48 -14.92
N PRO A 62 -17.90 16.52 -14.25
CA PRO A 62 -18.28 16.45 -12.82
C PRO A 62 -19.28 15.34 -12.48
N GLU A 63 -20.14 14.98 -13.43
CA GLU A 63 -21.15 13.90 -13.29
C GLU A 63 -20.52 12.50 -13.33
N ARG A 64 -19.26 12.39 -13.78
CA ARG A 64 -18.55 11.12 -13.86
C ARG A 64 -17.82 10.89 -12.55
N GLU A 65 -18.49 10.18 -11.66
CA GLU A 65 -17.93 9.68 -10.42
C GLU A 65 -18.21 8.18 -10.22
N GLN A 66 -17.36 7.52 -9.45
CA GLN A 66 -17.51 6.10 -9.11
C GLN A 66 -16.98 5.81 -7.71
N VAL A 67 -17.71 5.00 -6.96
CA VAL A 67 -17.26 4.44 -5.68
C VAL A 67 -16.53 3.13 -5.94
N VAL A 68 -15.29 3.02 -5.45
CA VAL A 68 -14.38 1.88 -5.70
C VAL A 68 -13.59 1.55 -4.44
N SER A 69 -12.98 0.35 -4.37
CA SER A 69 -12.05 0.02 -3.28
C SER A 69 -10.87 0.99 -3.28
N GLY A 70 -10.70 1.69 -2.16
CA GLY A 70 -9.56 2.57 -1.93
C GLY A 70 -8.26 1.80 -1.79
N SER A 71 -8.28 0.56 -1.30
CA SER A 71 -7.10 -0.31 -1.23
C SER A 71 -6.57 -0.64 -2.63
N ASP A 72 -7.46 -0.88 -3.60
CA ASP A 72 -7.08 -1.13 -5.00
C ASP A 72 -6.48 0.12 -5.64
N ILE A 73 -7.10 1.29 -5.46
CA ILE A 73 -6.57 2.57 -5.95
C ILE A 73 -5.22 2.90 -5.30
N ALA A 74 -5.09 2.71 -3.98
CA ALA A 74 -3.84 2.90 -3.26
C ALA A 74 -2.74 1.96 -3.78
N THR A 75 -3.09 0.73 -4.17
CA THR A 75 -2.14 -0.22 -4.75
C THR A 75 -1.56 0.31 -6.05
N LEU A 76 -2.41 0.80 -6.95
CA LEU A 76 -1.98 1.41 -8.20
C LEU A 76 -1.11 2.65 -7.95
N ALA A 77 -1.53 3.53 -7.03
CA ALA A 77 -0.81 4.75 -6.70
C ALA A 77 0.59 4.45 -6.12
N VAL A 78 0.69 3.52 -5.18
CA VAL A 78 1.97 3.13 -4.57
C VAL A 78 2.89 2.47 -5.59
N VAL A 79 2.39 1.55 -6.41
CA VAL A 79 3.21 0.89 -7.44
C VAL A 79 3.78 1.93 -8.40
N ARG A 80 2.96 2.85 -8.91
CA ARG A 80 3.41 3.93 -9.79
C ARG A 80 4.41 4.84 -9.08
N TYR A 81 4.15 5.21 -7.83
CA TYR A 81 5.03 6.07 -7.04
C TYR A 81 6.43 5.47 -6.88
N VAL A 82 6.50 4.19 -6.51
CA VAL A 82 7.78 3.48 -6.33
C VAL A 82 8.51 3.31 -7.66
N GLN A 83 7.79 3.01 -8.74
CA GLN A 83 8.39 2.90 -10.08
C GLN A 83 8.96 4.25 -10.55
N PHE A 84 8.22 5.33 -10.33
CA PHE A 84 8.65 6.69 -10.69
C PHE A 84 9.92 7.10 -9.94
N HIS A 85 9.97 6.89 -8.62
CA HIS A 85 11.15 7.20 -7.81
C HIS A 85 12.30 6.19 -7.99
N GLY A 86 11.98 5.01 -8.52
CA GLY A 86 12.92 3.92 -8.79
C GLY A 86 13.65 4.03 -10.13
N ILE A 87 13.42 5.07 -10.94
CA ILE A 87 14.09 5.23 -12.24
C ILE A 87 15.61 5.18 -12.06
N GLY A 88 16.27 4.27 -12.79
CA GLY A 88 17.72 4.06 -12.73
C GLY A 88 18.21 3.29 -11.49
N ARG A 89 17.30 2.83 -10.62
CA ARG A 89 17.63 1.98 -9.45
C ARG A 89 17.53 0.49 -9.80
N PRO A 90 18.25 -0.39 -9.08
CA PRO A 90 18.10 -1.82 -9.26
C PRO A 90 16.74 -2.32 -8.74
N ALA A 91 16.30 -3.47 -9.24
CA ALA A 91 14.99 -4.04 -8.89
C ALA A 91 14.82 -4.36 -7.39
N ASP A 92 15.92 -4.68 -6.68
CA ASP A 92 15.87 -4.97 -5.25
C ASP A 92 15.50 -3.73 -4.41
N HIS A 93 15.92 -2.54 -4.86
CA HIS A 93 15.56 -1.27 -4.25
C HIS A 93 14.06 -1.00 -4.41
N ILE A 94 13.53 -1.20 -5.63
CA ILE A 94 12.10 -1.04 -5.94
C ILE A 94 11.27 -1.98 -5.05
N ALA A 95 11.69 -3.25 -4.91
CA ALA A 95 10.99 -4.22 -4.09
C ALA A 95 10.99 -3.85 -2.59
N LYS A 96 12.11 -3.36 -2.05
CA LYS A 96 12.21 -2.90 -0.65
C LYS A 96 11.32 -1.70 -0.39
N GLU A 97 11.31 -0.73 -1.30
CA GLU A 97 10.48 0.47 -1.17
C GLU A 97 8.98 0.12 -1.22
N LEU A 98 8.59 -0.77 -2.13
CA LEU A 98 7.21 -1.27 -2.21
C LEU A 98 6.79 -1.99 -0.92
N ALA A 99 7.66 -2.82 -0.35
CA ALA A 99 7.40 -3.50 0.92
C ALA A 99 7.25 -2.50 2.08
N HIS A 100 8.13 -1.50 2.15
CA HIS A 100 8.08 -0.45 3.14
C HIS A 100 6.78 0.37 3.06
N LEU A 101 6.40 0.83 1.85
CA LEU A 101 5.17 1.59 1.66
C LEU A 101 3.92 0.74 1.89
N SER A 102 3.94 -0.55 1.55
CA SER A 102 2.86 -1.47 1.88
C SER A 102 2.65 -1.56 3.40
N GLN A 103 3.73 -1.72 4.18
CA GLN A 103 3.65 -1.75 5.64
C GLN A 103 3.19 -0.40 6.22
N HIS A 104 3.69 0.70 5.66
CA HIS A 104 3.32 2.05 6.10
C HIS A 104 1.85 2.34 5.80
N PHE A 105 1.34 1.92 4.64
CA PHE A 105 -0.08 2.00 4.31
C PHE A 105 -0.92 1.27 5.35
N THR A 106 -0.62 0.00 5.62
CA THR A 106 -1.35 -0.78 6.63
C THR A 106 -1.30 -0.16 8.01
N PHE A 107 -0.16 0.37 8.42
CA PHE A 107 -0.06 1.09 9.69
C PHE A 107 -0.92 2.35 9.74
N LYS A 108 -1.05 3.10 8.63
CA LYS A 108 -1.76 4.38 8.58
C LYS A 108 -3.26 4.24 8.35
N THR A 109 -3.70 3.21 7.67
CA THR A 109 -5.09 3.07 7.22
C THR A 109 -5.81 1.86 7.81
N GLY A 110 -5.07 0.91 8.39
CA GLY A 110 -5.63 -0.38 8.80
C GLY A 110 -5.99 -1.31 7.62
N CYS A 111 -5.82 -0.87 6.38
CA CYS A 111 -6.07 -1.66 5.17
C CYS A 111 -4.81 -2.38 4.68
N SER A 112 -4.97 -3.30 3.73
CA SER A 112 -3.84 -3.93 3.03
C SER A 112 -3.89 -3.59 1.56
N LEU A 113 -2.74 -3.30 0.96
CA LEU A 113 -2.63 -3.21 -0.49
C LEU A 113 -2.91 -4.58 -1.13
N TYR A 114 -3.45 -4.57 -2.35
CA TYR A 114 -3.72 -5.78 -3.10
C TYR A 114 -2.41 -6.47 -3.51
N ARG A 115 -2.21 -7.71 -3.05
CA ARG A 115 -0.99 -8.51 -3.31
C ARG A 115 -1.37 -9.94 -3.73
N PRO A 116 -1.72 -10.17 -5.01
CA PRO A 116 -2.26 -11.46 -5.48
C PRO A 116 -1.29 -12.63 -5.41
N TYR A 117 0.01 -12.35 -5.30
CA TYR A 117 1.08 -13.35 -5.24
C TYR A 117 1.87 -13.27 -3.93
N GLU A 118 1.32 -12.66 -2.88
CA GLU A 118 1.88 -12.86 -1.55
C GLU A 118 1.91 -14.36 -1.29
N THR A 119 3.13 -14.91 -1.26
CA THR A 119 3.31 -16.30 -0.93
C THR A 119 2.92 -16.40 0.53
N SER A 120 1.71 -16.87 0.80
CA SER A 120 1.30 -17.39 2.11
C SER A 120 2.16 -18.62 2.40
N GLY A 121 3.43 -18.38 2.67
CA GLY A 121 4.43 -19.33 3.06
C GLY A 121 5.13 -18.78 4.29
N PRO A 122 5.56 -19.64 5.22
CA PRO A 122 6.35 -19.19 6.35
C PRO A 122 7.55 -18.41 5.81
N ASP A 123 7.78 -17.22 6.35
CA ASP A 123 8.97 -16.42 6.06
C ASP A 123 10.20 -17.19 6.57
N LEU A 124 10.67 -18.09 5.72
CA LEU A 124 11.80 -18.98 5.96
C LEU A 124 13.05 -18.16 6.31
N VAL A 125 13.16 -16.94 5.76
CA VAL A 125 14.30 -16.06 6.03
C VAL A 125 14.23 -15.54 7.46
N SER A 126 13.08 -15.05 7.95
CA SER A 126 12.97 -14.66 9.36
C SER A 126 13.03 -15.85 10.31
N ALA A 127 12.46 -17.00 9.95
CA ALA A 127 12.56 -18.23 10.73
C ALA A 127 14.00 -18.70 10.89
N VAL A 128 14.77 -18.73 9.78
CA VAL A 128 16.20 -19.06 9.78
C VAL A 128 17.00 -18.01 10.56
N ARG A 129 16.76 -16.71 10.36
CA ARG A 129 17.45 -15.65 11.11
C ARG A 129 17.22 -15.76 12.62
N LYS A 130 15.98 -16.03 13.02
CA LYS A 130 15.61 -16.24 14.43
C LYS A 130 16.25 -17.51 15.00
N ALA A 131 16.35 -18.57 14.20
CA ALA A 131 17.06 -19.79 14.57
C ALA A 131 18.57 -19.56 14.71
N VAL A 132 19.21 -18.82 13.80
CA VAL A 132 20.63 -18.47 13.88
C VAL A 132 20.92 -17.61 15.10
N GLY A 133 20.06 -16.62 15.40
CA GLY A 133 20.20 -15.81 16.61
C GLY A 133 20.03 -16.59 17.92
N ARG A 134 19.34 -17.73 17.90
CA ARG A 134 19.10 -18.59 19.07
C ARG A 134 20.10 -19.74 19.22
N MET A 135 20.52 -20.34 18.11
CA MET A 135 21.28 -21.60 18.08
C MET A 135 22.71 -21.41 17.54
N GLY A 136 23.01 -20.27 16.92
CA GLY A 136 24.27 -20.02 16.22
C GLY A 136 24.27 -20.59 14.80
N GLU A 137 25.02 -19.94 13.91
CA GLU A 137 25.05 -20.23 12.46
C GLU A 137 25.44 -21.69 12.16
N SER A 138 26.50 -22.20 12.79
CA SER A 138 26.98 -23.56 12.56
C SER A 138 25.99 -24.65 12.99
N ALA A 139 25.17 -24.39 14.01
CA ALA A 139 24.18 -25.36 14.48
C ALA A 139 22.97 -25.43 13.53
N VAL A 140 22.54 -24.27 13.00
CA VAL A 140 21.47 -24.20 12.01
C VAL A 140 21.90 -24.86 10.70
N VAL A 141 23.13 -24.59 10.23
CA VAL A 141 23.69 -25.23 9.03
C VAL A 141 23.70 -26.75 9.21
N ASN A 142 24.27 -27.27 10.30
CA ASN A 142 24.29 -28.72 10.54
C ASN A 142 22.89 -29.36 10.60
N ALA A 143 21.90 -28.68 11.18
CA ALA A 143 20.53 -29.18 11.24
C ALA A 143 19.90 -29.25 9.83
N LEU A 144 20.15 -28.25 8.99
CA LEU A 144 19.69 -28.23 7.60
C LEU A 144 20.41 -29.28 6.75
N THR A 145 21.73 -29.43 6.89
CA THR A 145 22.53 -30.44 6.17
C THR A 145 22.04 -31.85 6.50
N LYS A 146 21.83 -32.13 7.79
CA LYS A 146 21.29 -33.42 8.27
C LYS A 146 19.85 -33.69 7.81
N ALA A 147 19.01 -32.66 7.72
CA ALA A 147 17.64 -32.80 7.24
C ALA A 147 17.57 -32.99 5.71
N ALA A 148 18.51 -32.42 4.96
CA ALA A 148 18.63 -32.57 3.51
C ALA A 148 19.35 -33.86 3.08
N GLY A 149 19.88 -34.63 4.03
CA GLY A 149 20.54 -35.91 3.77
C GLY A 149 21.99 -35.80 3.26
N PHE A 150 22.65 -34.66 3.52
CA PHE A 150 24.08 -34.46 3.28
C PHE A 150 24.90 -34.65 4.56
#